data_AF-A0A849R8H8-F1
#
_entry.id   AF-A0A849R8H8-F1
#
_cell.length_a   1.000
_cell.length_b   1.000
_cell.length_c   1.000
_cell.angle_alpha   90.00
_cell.angle_beta   90.00
_cell.angle_gamma   90.00
#
_symmetry.space_group_name_H-M   'P 1'
#
loop_
_entity.id
_entity.type
_entity.pdbx_description
1 polymer ?
#
loop_
_entity_poly.entity_id
_entity_poly.type
_entity_poly.pdbx_seq_one_letter_code
_entity_poly.pdbx_strand_id
1 'polypeptide(L)'
;MNYYDWMSDVKTCKNCGWVGLGSEAKIGECFNECAEYHCPQCEHYFEAVLYPSITENLIDSRANPADRLFAEIVMQKIVKH
;
A
#
# COMPACT_ATOMS: atom_id res chain seq x y z
N MET A 1 -1.58 6.25 -7.16
CA MET A 1 -2.00 4.88 -6.80
C MET A 1 -2.44 4.95 -5.35
N ASN A 2 -3.66 4.53 -5.04
CA ASN A 2 -4.16 4.45 -3.66
C ASN A 2 -3.63 3.14 -3.03
N TYR A 3 -3.32 3.15 -1.74
CA TYR A 3 -2.92 1.95 -1.00
C TYR A 3 -3.89 0.76 -1.16
N TYR A 4 -5.18 0.99 -1.40
CA TYR A 4 -6.12 -0.12 -1.49
C TYR A 4 -6.23 -0.75 -2.90
N ASP A 5 -5.64 -0.12 -3.92
CA ASP A 5 -5.76 -0.57 -5.31
C ASP A 5 -4.55 -1.37 -5.82
N TRP A 6 -3.36 -1.13 -5.26
CA TRP A 6 -2.10 -1.67 -5.81
C TRP A 6 -2.08 -3.20 -5.90
N MET A 7 -2.77 -3.89 -4.98
CA MET A 7 -2.85 -5.36 -4.97
C MET A 7 -3.59 -5.90 -6.20
N SER A 8 -4.61 -5.18 -6.68
CA SER A 8 -5.40 -5.55 -7.86
C SER A 8 -4.85 -5.01 -9.18
N ASP A 9 -3.85 -4.14 -9.12
CA ASP A 9 -3.23 -3.58 -10.32
C ASP A 9 -2.39 -4.64 -11.05
N VAL A 10 -2.47 -4.63 -12.39
CA VAL A 10 -1.59 -5.44 -13.24
C VAL A 10 -0.18 -4.85 -13.20
N LYS A 11 0.78 -5.72 -12.91
CA LYS A 11 2.19 -5.42 -12.73
C LYS A 11 3.00 -6.10 -13.83
N THR A 12 4.09 -5.46 -14.28
CA THR A 12 5.02 -6.03 -15.26
C THR A 12 6.46 -5.85 -14.78
N CYS A 13 7.16 -6.95 -14.53
CA CYS A 13 8.55 -6.92 -14.09
C CYS A 13 9.46 -6.50 -15.24
N LYS A 14 10.17 -5.38 -15.07
CA LYS A 14 11.13 -4.87 -16.06
C LYS A 14 12.40 -5.72 -16.20
N ASN A 15 12.67 -6.62 -15.26
CA ASN A 15 13.86 -7.46 -15.25
C ASN A 15 13.65 -8.82 -15.95
N CYS A 16 12.58 -9.56 -15.61
CA CYS A 16 12.34 -10.91 -16.16
C CYS A 16 11.11 -11.01 -17.07
N GLY A 17 10.33 -9.94 -17.22
CA GLY A 17 9.14 -9.92 -18.07
C GLY A 17 7.88 -10.56 -17.47
N TRP A 18 7.91 -11.01 -16.22
CA TRP A 18 6.70 -11.51 -15.52
C TRP A 18 5.56 -10.47 -15.54
N VAL A 19 4.33 -10.95 -15.75
CA VAL A 19 3.09 -10.16 -15.70
C VAL A 19 2.11 -10.86 -14.77
N GLY A 20 1.54 -10.14 -13.80
CA GLY A 20 0.57 -10.66 -12.83
C GLY A 20 -0.01 -9.54 -11.95
N LEU A 21 -0.71 -9.89 -10.88
CA LEU A 21 -1.30 -8.91 -9.96
C LEU A 21 -0.31 -8.45 -8.89
N GLY A 22 -0.48 -7.24 -8.36
CA GLY A 22 0.31 -6.74 -7.23
C GLY A 22 0.26 -7.65 -6.01
N SER A 23 -0.88 -8.30 -5.76
CA SER A 23 -1.07 -9.29 -4.69
C SER A 23 -0.14 -10.51 -4.78
N GLU A 24 0.44 -10.78 -5.95
CA GLU A 24 1.38 -11.88 -6.16
C GLU A 24 2.83 -11.48 -5.86
N ALA A 25 3.11 -10.18 -5.67
CA ALA A 25 4.46 -9.70 -5.37
C ALA A 25 4.93 -10.17 -3.99
N LYS A 26 6.24 -10.43 -3.87
CA LYS A 26 6.85 -10.81 -2.58
C LYS A 26 7.18 -9.56 -1.78
N ILE A 27 6.93 -9.57 -0.47
CA ILE A 27 7.36 -8.50 0.42
C ILE A 27 8.89 -8.54 0.54
N GLY A 28 9.52 -7.38 0.34
CA GLY A 28 10.94 -7.14 0.59
C GLY A 28 11.16 -6.54 1.97
N GLU A 29 11.79 -5.37 2.04
CA GLU A 29 11.98 -4.63 3.28
C GLU A 29 10.71 -3.85 3.67
N CYS A 30 10.43 -3.77 4.98
CA CYS A 30 9.35 -2.97 5.53
C CYS A 30 9.92 -1.77 6.28
N PHE A 31 9.38 -0.59 5.99
CA PHE A 31 9.71 0.67 6.65
C PHE A 31 8.53 1.17 7.48
N ASN A 32 8.69 2.32 8.13
CA ASN A 32 7.62 2.92 8.93
C ASN A 32 6.44 3.40 8.06
N GLU A 33 6.73 3.91 6.86
CA GLU A 33 5.73 4.52 5.98
C GLU A 33 5.34 3.65 4.77
N CYS A 34 6.07 2.57 4.50
CA CYS A 34 5.86 1.74 3.31
C CYS A 34 6.43 0.32 3.46
N ALA A 35 6.16 -0.51 2.47
CA ALA A 35 6.88 -1.77 2.25
C ALA A 35 7.32 -1.87 0.79
N GLU A 36 8.49 -2.48 0.58
CA GLU A 36 8.97 -2.84 -0.75
C GLU A 36 8.34 -4.15 -1.21
N TYR A 37 8.09 -4.21 -2.51
CA TYR A 37 7.57 -5.39 -3.17
C TYR A 37 8.50 -5.78 -4.31
N HIS A 38 8.75 -7.07 -4.41
CA HIS A 38 9.67 -7.68 -5.37
C HIS A 38 8.90 -8.61 -6.31
N CYS A 39 9.43 -8.77 -7.52
CA CYS A 39 8.89 -9.71 -8.49
C CYS A 39 8.93 -11.15 -7.93
N PRO A 40 7.83 -11.92 -8.02
CA PRO A 40 7.80 -13.29 -7.47
C PRO A 40 8.70 -14.28 -8.22
N GLN A 41 9.08 -13.98 -9.47
CA GLN A 41 9.87 -14.87 -10.33
C GLN A 41 11.38 -14.68 -10.19
N CYS A 42 11.85 -13.42 -10.14
CA CYS A 42 13.29 -13.11 -10.14
C CYS A 42 13.74 -12.27 -8.94
N GLU A 43 12.83 -11.97 -8.02
CA GLU A 43 13.08 -11.22 -6.77
C GLU A 43 13.64 -9.81 -6.97
N HIS A 44 13.66 -9.33 -8.21
CA HIS A 44 14.04 -7.96 -8.51
C HIS A 44 13.02 -6.99 -7.90
N TYR A 45 13.53 -5.87 -7.40
CA TYR A 45 12.72 -4.77 -6.89
C TYR A 45 11.66 -4.36 -7.90
N PHE A 46 10.43 -4.21 -7.41
CA PHE A 46 9.28 -3.84 -8.22
C PHE A 46 8.87 -2.39 -7.95
N GLU A 47 8.42 -2.12 -6.72
CA GLU A 47 8.06 -0.79 -6.25
C GLU A 47 8.01 -0.77 -4.71
N ALA A 48 7.94 0.43 -4.13
CA ALA A 48 7.58 0.64 -2.73
C ALA A 48 6.13 1.13 -2.65
N VAL A 49 5.32 0.48 -1.83
CA VAL A 49 3.91 0.84 -1.62
C VAL A 49 3.81 1.54 -0.27
N LEU A 50 3.42 2.82 -0.30
CA LEU A 50 3.13 3.60 0.91
C LEU A 50 1.92 3.02 1.64
N TYR A 51 1.98 2.92 2.96
CA TYR A 51 0.81 2.63 3.79
C TYR A 51 -0.27 3.72 3.62
N PRO A 52 -1.55 3.39 3.87
CA PRO A 52 -2.63 4.32 3.59
C PRO A 52 -2.48 5.58 4.45
N SER A 53 -2.60 6.74 3.80
CA SER A 53 -2.65 8.02 4.48
C SER A 53 -3.88 8.13 5.39
N ILE A 54 -3.89 9.15 6.27
CA ILE A 54 -5.05 9.48 7.10
C ILE A 54 -6.30 9.69 6.23
N THR A 55 -6.16 10.41 5.11
CA THR A 55 -7.27 10.66 4.19
C THR A 55 -7.77 9.38 3.54
N GLU A 56 -6.87 8.51 3.06
CA GLU A 56 -7.25 7.22 2.46
C GLU A 56 -8.02 6.33 3.46
N ASN A 57 -7.54 6.24 4.70
CA ASN A 57 -8.23 5.48 5.76
C ASN A 57 -9.65 6.00 6.07
N LEU A 58 -9.89 7.30 5.90
CA LEU A 58 -11.21 7.91 6.14
C LEU A 58 -12.20 7.67 5.01
N ILE A 59 -11.74 7.72 3.76
CA ILE A 59 -12.63 7.72 2.59
C ILE A 59 -12.79 6.35 1.94
N ASP A 60 -11.78 5.47 2.03
CA ASP A 60 -11.84 4.18 1.35
C ASP A 60 -12.63 3.17 2.18
N SER A 61 -13.69 2.60 1.61
CA SER A 61 -14.57 1.66 2.30
C SER A 61 -13.87 0.39 2.77
N ARG A 62 -12.72 0.04 2.17
CA ARG A 62 -11.91 -1.15 2.50
C ARG A 62 -11.01 -0.96 3.72
N ALA A 63 -10.87 0.27 4.24
CA ALA A 63 -10.05 0.55 5.41
C ALA A 63 -10.45 -0.31 6.60
N ASN A 64 -9.45 -0.81 7.35
CA ASN A 64 -9.70 -1.52 8.59
C ASN A 64 -10.44 -0.60 9.57
N PRO A 65 -11.51 -1.06 10.25
CA PRO A 65 -12.24 -0.22 11.21
C PRO A 65 -11.38 0.43 12.29
N ALA A 66 -10.32 -0.24 12.74
CA ALA A 66 -9.39 0.31 13.74
C ALA A 66 -8.54 1.45 13.15
N ASP A 67 -8.03 1.28 11.93
CA ASP A 67 -7.22 2.30 11.25
C ASP A 67 -8.07 3.52 10.89
N ARG A 68 -9.33 3.31 10.47
CA ARG A 68 -10.28 4.40 10.26
C ARG A 68 -10.56 5.16 11.55
N LEU A 69 -10.86 4.46 12.65
CA LEU A 69 -11.08 5.10 13.95
C LEU A 69 -9.85 5.92 14.39
N PHE A 70 -8.65 5.38 14.20
CA PHE A 70 -7.43 6.12 14.48
C PHE A 70 -7.32 7.39 13.63
N ALA A 71 -7.59 7.30 12.31
CA ALA A 71 -7.59 8.43 11.41
C ALA A 71 -8.62 9.52 11.82
N GLU A 72 -9.81 9.13 12.26
CA GLU A 72 -10.84 10.04 12.77
C GLU A 72 -10.36 10.79 14.02
N ILE A 73 -9.74 10.09 14.97
CA ILE A 73 -9.18 10.69 16.20
C ILE A 73 -8.07 11.68 15.85
N VAL A 74 -7.17 11.33 14.93
CA VAL A 74 -6.08 12.21 14.49
C VAL A 74 -6.63 13.48 13.86
N MET A 75 -7.60 13.37 12.93
CA MET A 75 -8.20 14.54 12.28
C MET A 75 -8.92 15.46 13.28
N GLN A 76 -9.64 14.90 14.25
CA GLN A 76 -10.29 15.71 15.28
C GLN A 76 -9.29 16.50 16.15
N LYS A 77 -8.09 15.96 16.37
CA LYS A 77 -7.02 16.68 17.10
C LYS A 77 -6.42 17.79 16.26
N ILE A 78 -6.22 17.57 14.97
CA ILE A 78 -5.69 18.60 14.05
C ILE A 78 -6.64 19.79 13.96
N VAL A 79 -7.96 19.55 13.87
CA VAL A 79 -8.97 20.63 13.71
C VAL A 79 -9.21 21.42 15.01
N LYS A 80 -8.84 20.87 16.17
CA LYS A 80 -9.00 21.54 17.47
C LYS A 80 -7.84 22.47 17.84
N HIS A 81 -6.82 22.57 16.99
CA HIS A 81 -5.68 23.48 17.10
C HIS A 81 -5.70 24.48 15.96
#